data_AF-A0A920S7D2-F1
#
_entry.id   AF-A0A920S7D2-F1
#
_cell.length_a   1.000
_cell.length_b   1.000
_cell.length_c   1.000
_cell.angle_alpha   90.00
_cell.angle_beta   90.00
_cell.angle_gamma   90.00
#
_symmetry.space_group_name_H-M   'P 1'
#
loop_
_entity.id
_entity.type
_entity.pdbx_description
1 polymer ?
#
loop_
_entity_poly.entity_id
_entity_poly.type
_entity_poly.pdbx_seq_one_letter_code
_entity_poly.pdbx_strand_id
1 'polypeptide(L)'
;MSGLVTRQVTAEEDSSLLDDGIGFTDVAKRPTPMGSGLRVDDFRQWAPVLRQKIIKFSPRLVCFKGLMAYKAYLQHGEGVKEKPDLGLQERRIGSSDVFVVPNPSPANAKYSLTDLSEWYSRLREASRL
;
A
#
# COMPACT_ATOMS: atom_id res chain seq x y z
N MET A 1 4.61 11.46 -15.61
CA MET A 1 3.95 10.16 -15.36
C MET A 1 4.99 9.16 -14.94
N SER A 2 4.68 8.25 -14.01
CA SER A 2 5.66 7.34 -13.39
C SER A 2 6.08 6.14 -14.26
N GLY A 3 5.29 5.82 -15.29
CA GLY A 3 5.51 4.65 -16.15
C GLY A 3 5.33 3.31 -15.43
N LEU A 4 4.68 3.29 -14.26
CA LEU A 4 4.33 2.06 -13.53
C LEU A 4 3.40 1.17 -14.36
N VAL A 5 2.48 1.81 -15.09
CA VAL A 5 1.64 1.21 -16.13
C VAL A 5 1.88 2.03 -17.41
N THR A 6 1.96 1.36 -18.56
CA THR A 6 2.33 1.98 -19.85
C THR A 6 1.14 2.61 -20.59
N ARG A 7 -0.08 2.37 -20.11
CA ARG A 7 -1.34 2.91 -20.62
C ARG A 7 -2.08 3.67 -19.52
N GLN A 8 -3.00 4.53 -19.93
CA GLN A 8 -3.97 5.13 -19.00
C GLN A 8 -5.01 4.08 -18.61
N VAL A 9 -5.41 4.09 -17.34
CA VAL A 9 -6.37 3.14 -16.77
C VAL A 9 -7.33 3.91 -15.86
N THR A 10 -8.64 3.66 -15.95
CA THR A 10 -9.65 4.25 -15.06
C THR A 10 -9.90 3.36 -13.83
N ALA A 11 -10.74 3.82 -12.89
CA ALA A 11 -11.10 3.03 -11.72
C ALA A 11 -11.95 1.80 -12.09
N GLU A 12 -12.76 1.89 -13.14
CA GLU A 12 -13.60 0.81 -13.67
C GLU A 12 -12.78 -0.29 -14.35
N GLU A 13 -11.54 0.03 -14.74
CA GLU A 13 -10.61 -0.87 -15.40
C GLU A 13 -9.59 -1.49 -14.41
N ASP A 14 -9.78 -1.33 -13.10
CA ASP A 14 -8.80 -1.75 -12.09
C ASP A 14 -8.46 -3.25 -12.16
N SER A 15 -9.41 -4.10 -12.53
CA SER A 15 -9.21 -5.53 -12.70
C SER A 15 -8.23 -5.86 -13.82
N SER A 16 -8.12 -5.01 -14.84
CA SER A 16 -7.15 -5.19 -15.94
C SER A 16 -5.69 -5.03 -15.47
N LEU A 17 -5.46 -4.39 -14.32
CA LEU A 17 -4.12 -4.22 -13.77
C LEU A 17 -3.52 -5.53 -13.24
N LEU A 18 -4.33 -6.59 -13.09
CA LEU A 18 -3.81 -7.93 -12.82
C LEU A 18 -2.94 -8.44 -13.97
N ASP A 19 -3.26 -8.08 -15.23
CA ASP A 19 -2.44 -8.41 -16.41
C ASP A 19 -1.08 -7.69 -16.37
N ASP A 20 -1.05 -6.52 -15.73
CA ASP A 20 0.16 -5.74 -15.42
C ASP A 20 0.88 -6.22 -14.14
N GLY A 21 0.40 -7.30 -13.50
CA GLY A 21 0.96 -7.86 -12.27
C GLY A 21 0.66 -7.06 -11.00
N ILE A 22 -0.35 -6.19 -11.04
CA ILE A 22 -0.73 -5.29 -9.94
C ILE A 22 -2.10 -5.71 -9.39
N GLY A 23 -2.15 -6.04 -8.10
CA GLY A 23 -3.39 -6.31 -7.37
C GLY A 23 -3.67 -5.28 -6.29
N PHE A 24 -4.94 -5.18 -5.88
CA PHE A 24 -5.40 -4.26 -4.83
C PHE A 24 -6.00 -4.99 -3.64
N THR A 25 -5.76 -4.44 -2.45
CA THR A 25 -6.43 -4.81 -1.20
C THR A 25 -6.28 -3.66 -0.20
N ASP A 26 -6.94 -3.79 0.95
CA ASP A 26 -6.97 -2.77 1.99
C ASP A 26 -6.53 -3.37 3.34
N VAL A 27 -5.97 -2.52 4.21
CA VAL A 27 -5.65 -2.87 5.61
C VAL A 27 -6.92 -3.00 6.45
N ALA A 28 -8.00 -2.32 6.06
CA ALA A 28 -9.33 -2.41 6.68
C ALA A 28 -10.42 -2.32 5.60
N LYS A 29 -11.50 -3.09 5.75
CA LYS A 29 -12.58 -3.16 4.74
C LYS A 29 -13.80 -2.29 5.03
N ARG A 30 -13.88 -1.66 6.21
CA ARG A 30 -15.01 -0.77 6.52
C ARG A 30 -14.91 0.51 5.68
N PRO A 31 -15.92 0.85 4.86
CA PRO A 31 -15.92 2.10 4.13
C PRO A 31 -16.12 3.28 5.10
N THR A 32 -15.32 4.33 4.91
CA THR A 32 -15.43 5.60 5.63
C THR A 32 -15.28 6.78 4.65
N PRO A 33 -15.84 7.97 4.95
CA PRO A 33 -15.62 9.15 4.11
C PRO A 33 -14.15 9.57 4.02
N MET A 34 -13.37 9.27 5.07
CA MET A 34 -11.95 9.59 5.17
C MET A 34 -11.22 8.58 6.05
N GLY A 35 -9.91 8.43 5.86
CA GLY A 35 -9.09 7.47 6.60
C GLY A 35 -9.11 7.67 8.12
N SER A 36 -9.28 8.92 8.61
CA SER A 36 -9.44 9.23 10.04
C SER A 36 -10.75 8.71 10.65
N GLY A 37 -11.72 8.32 9.82
CA GLY A 37 -12.94 7.66 10.27
C GLY A 37 -12.74 6.20 10.67
N LEU A 38 -11.61 5.58 10.33
CA LEU A 38 -11.26 4.22 10.74
C LEU A 38 -10.94 4.17 12.23
N ARG A 39 -11.39 3.09 12.88
CA ARG A 39 -11.20 2.82 14.31
C ARG A 39 -10.14 1.73 14.47
N VAL A 40 -9.56 1.66 15.67
CA VAL A 40 -8.59 0.63 16.04
C VAL A 40 -9.14 -0.79 15.80
N ASP A 41 -10.43 -1.02 16.07
CA ASP A 41 -11.04 -2.34 15.90
C ASP A 41 -11.15 -2.75 14.43
N ASP A 42 -11.25 -1.81 13.49
CA ASP A 42 -11.21 -2.12 12.06
C ASP A 42 -9.86 -2.74 11.69
N PHE A 43 -8.76 -2.19 12.21
CA PHE A 43 -7.42 -2.71 11.95
C PHE A 43 -7.16 -4.02 12.69
N ARG A 44 -7.61 -4.16 13.95
CA ARG A 44 -7.51 -5.42 14.69
C ARG A 44 -8.21 -6.57 13.98
N GLN A 45 -9.36 -6.29 13.37
CA GLN A 45 -10.11 -7.29 12.61
C GLN A 45 -9.42 -7.65 11.28
N TRP A 46 -8.99 -6.64 10.51
CA TRP A 46 -8.62 -6.85 9.11
C TRP A 46 -7.12 -6.97 8.84
N ALA A 47 -6.23 -6.42 9.68
CA ALA A 47 -4.79 -6.53 9.47
C ALA A 47 -4.28 -7.99 9.50
N PRO A 48 -4.76 -8.88 10.39
CA PRO A 48 -4.40 -10.31 10.33
C PRO A 48 -4.88 -10.98 9.02
N VAL A 49 -6.05 -10.59 8.52
CA VAL A 49 -6.60 -11.09 7.24
C VAL A 49 -5.75 -10.61 6.06
N LEU A 50 -5.32 -9.34 6.08
CA LEU A 50 -4.39 -8.82 5.08
C LEU A 50 -3.07 -9.60 5.10
N ARG A 51 -2.50 -9.85 6.29
CA ARG A 51 -1.27 -10.64 6.43
C ARG A 51 -1.41 -12.03 5.82
N GLN A 52 -2.52 -12.72 6.11
CA GLN A 52 -2.81 -14.04 5.52
C GLN A 52 -2.91 -13.97 3.99
N LYS A 53 -3.53 -12.92 3.42
CA LYS A 53 -3.58 -12.73 1.97
C LYS A 53 -2.19 -12.53 1.37
N ILE A 54 -1.36 -11.67 1.98
CA ILE A 54 0.00 -11.42 1.50
C ILE A 54 0.81 -12.73 1.51
N ILE A 55 0.74 -13.51 2.59
CA ILE A 55 1.43 -14.81 2.69
C ILE A 55 0.89 -15.82 1.67
N LYS A 56 -0.42 -15.83 1.41
CA LYS A 56 -1.04 -16.77 0.47
C LYS A 56 -0.68 -16.47 -0.98
N PHE A 57 -0.75 -15.19 -1.37
CA PHE A 57 -0.55 -14.77 -2.76
C PHE A 57 0.91 -14.42 -3.07
N SER A 58 1.75 -14.25 -2.04
CA SER A 58 3.20 -14.02 -2.13
C SER A 58 3.59 -13.04 -3.24
N PRO A 59 2.99 -11.83 -3.31
CA PRO A 59 3.42 -10.85 -4.30
C PRO A 59 4.90 -10.53 -4.07
N ARG A 60 5.64 -10.20 -5.12
CA ARG A 60 7.05 -9.81 -4.95
C ARG A 60 7.19 -8.60 -4.03
N LEU A 61 6.32 -7.60 -4.20
CA LEU A 61 6.37 -6.34 -3.47
C LEU A 61 4.96 -5.95 -3.00
N VAL A 62 4.84 -5.59 -1.71
CA VAL A 62 3.62 -5.00 -1.14
C VAL A 62 3.83 -3.50 -0.97
N CYS A 63 3.00 -2.70 -1.65
CA CYS A 63 3.03 -1.26 -1.53
C CYS A 63 1.92 -0.75 -0.59
N PHE A 64 2.31 -0.13 0.53
CA PHE A 64 1.37 0.59 1.39
C PHE A 64 1.24 2.06 0.95
N LYS A 65 0.00 2.48 0.67
CA LYS A 65 -0.35 3.88 0.36
C LYS A 65 -0.48 4.72 1.62
N GLY A 66 0.65 5.08 2.21
CA GLY A 66 0.75 5.98 3.36
C GLY A 66 1.23 5.31 4.66
N LEU A 67 2.03 6.07 5.42
CA LEU A 67 2.62 5.64 6.69
C LEU A 67 1.60 5.22 7.75
N MET A 68 0.42 5.84 7.78
CA MET A 68 -0.63 5.48 8.75
C MET A 68 -1.15 4.07 8.52
N ALA A 69 -1.40 3.70 7.26
CA ALA A 69 -1.88 2.36 6.90
C ALA A 69 -0.84 1.29 7.25
N TYR A 70 0.44 1.56 6.94
CA TYR A 70 1.51 0.62 7.27
C TYR A 70 1.75 0.51 8.78
N LYS A 71 1.73 1.63 9.53
CA LYS A 71 1.82 1.60 10.99
C LYS A 71 0.68 0.80 11.63
N ALA A 72 -0.55 0.98 11.14
CA ALA A 72 -1.69 0.21 11.61
C ALA A 72 -1.52 -1.29 11.30
N TYR A 73 -1.02 -1.64 10.11
CA TYR A 73 -0.68 -3.01 9.77
C TYR A 73 0.42 -3.60 10.67
N LEU A 74 1.52 -2.89 10.89
CA LEU A 74 2.60 -3.36 11.78
C LEU A 74 2.06 -3.65 13.19
N GLN A 75 1.27 -2.73 13.73
CA GLN A 75 0.72 -2.87 15.07
C GLN A 75 -0.31 -3.99 15.19
N HIS A 76 -1.21 -4.15 14.22
CA HIS A 76 -2.37 -5.04 14.33
C HIS A 76 -2.27 -6.34 13.53
N GLY A 77 -1.35 -6.41 12.56
CA GLY A 77 -1.07 -7.60 11.74
C GLY A 77 0.19 -8.33 12.16
N GLU A 78 1.26 -7.60 12.48
CA GLU A 78 2.55 -8.19 12.93
C GLU A 78 2.75 -8.12 14.46
N GLY A 79 1.99 -7.28 15.17
CA GLY A 79 2.16 -7.06 16.62
C GLY A 79 3.41 -6.24 16.95
N VAL A 80 3.94 -5.47 15.99
CA VAL A 80 5.18 -4.71 16.11
C VAL A 80 4.90 -3.21 16.17
N LYS A 81 5.59 -2.51 17.07
CA LYS A 81 5.53 -1.05 17.18
C LYS A 81 6.80 -0.43 16.63
N GLU A 82 6.78 -0.16 15.33
CA GLU A 82 7.87 0.49 14.60
C GLU A 82 7.42 1.81 13.99
N LYS A 83 8.38 2.71 13.76
CA LYS A 83 8.15 3.96 13.04
C LYS A 83 8.75 3.82 11.63
N PRO A 84 7.97 3.38 10.64
CA PRO A 84 8.46 3.28 9.27
C PRO A 84 8.67 4.65 8.65
N ASP A 85 9.50 4.67 7.62
CA ASP A 85 9.72 5.78 6.70
C ASP A 85 9.14 5.45 5.31
N LEU A 86 9.13 6.42 4.40
CA LEU A 86 8.76 6.18 3.01
C LEU A 86 9.86 5.41 2.27
N GLY A 87 9.48 4.64 1.25
CA GLY A 87 10.40 3.85 0.44
C GLY A 87 10.42 2.37 0.79
N LEU A 88 11.48 1.68 0.35
CA LEU A 88 11.72 0.26 0.63
C LEU A 88 12.01 0.07 2.12
N GLN A 89 11.40 -0.94 2.72
CA GLN A 89 11.57 -1.27 4.13
C GLN A 89 12.52 -2.45 4.30
N GLU A 90 13.25 -2.49 5.40
CA GLU A 90 14.07 -3.67 5.78
C GLU A 90 13.19 -4.89 6.10
N ARG A 91 11.99 -4.64 6.61
CA ARG A 91 11.03 -5.68 6.98
C ARG A 91 10.31 -6.24 5.76
N ARG A 92 10.20 -7.56 5.72
CA ARG A 92 9.35 -8.32 4.80
C ARG A 92 8.06 -8.78 5.46
N ILE A 93 7.06 -9.09 4.63
CA ILE A 93 5.84 -9.80 5.05
C ILE A 93 5.84 -11.14 4.34
N GLY A 94 6.13 -12.23 5.06
CA GLY A 94 6.43 -13.51 4.41
C GLY A 94 7.66 -13.36 3.50
N SER A 95 7.51 -13.72 2.23
CA SER A 95 8.55 -13.54 1.21
C SER A 95 8.47 -12.20 0.46
N SER A 96 7.44 -11.39 0.72
CA SER A 96 7.22 -10.13 0.01
C SER A 96 8.05 -8.99 0.60
N ASP A 97 8.76 -8.26 -0.27
CA ASP A 97 9.34 -6.98 0.10
C ASP A 97 8.24 -5.94 0.37
N VAL A 98 8.53 -4.92 1.18
CA VAL A 98 7.57 -3.88 1.54
C VAL A 98 8.06 -2.52 1.08
N PHE A 99 7.18 -1.77 0.41
CA PHE A 99 7.42 -0.39 0.00
C PHE A 99 6.32 0.52 0.53
N VAL A 100 6.65 1.75 0.94
CA VAL A 100 5.66 2.71 1.43
C VAL A 100 5.73 3.99 0.60
N VAL A 101 4.61 4.37 -0.01
CA VAL A 101 4.46 5.65 -0.72
C VAL A 101 3.67 6.65 0.14
N PRO A 102 3.73 7.96 -0.14
CA PRO A 102 2.80 8.91 0.45
C PRO A 102 1.35 8.52 0.17
N ASN A 103 0.42 8.90 1.06
CA ASN A 103 -1.00 8.72 0.79
C ASN A 103 -1.42 9.68 -0.36
N PRO A 104 -1.97 9.17 -1.48
CA PRO A 104 -2.37 10.00 -2.62
C PRO A 104 -3.68 10.78 -2.39
N SER A 105 -4.35 10.59 -1.24
CA SER A 105 -5.57 11.33 -0.89
C SER A 105 -5.33 12.85 -0.94
N PRO A 106 -6.25 13.64 -1.52
CA PRO A 106 -6.16 15.11 -1.51
C PRO A 106 -6.08 15.74 -0.11
N ALA A 107 -6.56 15.04 0.91
CA ALA A 107 -6.42 15.47 2.31
C ALA A 107 -4.95 15.53 2.77
N ASN A 108 -4.03 14.88 2.06
CA ASN A 108 -2.59 14.95 2.27
C ASN A 108 -1.96 16.02 1.36
N ALA A 109 -2.32 17.28 1.57
CA ALA A 109 -1.90 18.43 0.74
C ALA A 109 -0.39 18.70 0.73
N LYS A 110 0.41 17.95 1.51
CA LYS A 110 1.87 18.06 1.54
C LYS A 110 2.55 17.55 0.27
N TYR A 111 1.91 16.65 -0.48
CA TYR A 111 2.52 16.03 -1.66
C TYR A 111 1.79 16.47 -2.93
N SER A 112 2.55 17.07 -3.85
CA SER A 112 2.08 17.40 -5.18
C SER A 112 1.90 16.15 -6.05
N LEU A 113 1.20 16.28 -7.18
CA LEU A 113 1.10 15.21 -8.18
C LEU A 113 2.49 14.81 -8.73
N THR A 114 3.41 15.77 -8.82
CA THR A 114 4.81 15.51 -9.20
C THR A 114 5.48 14.62 -8.17
N ASP A 115 5.38 14.96 -6.88
CA ASP A 115 5.95 14.15 -5.80
C ASP A 115 5.39 12.73 -5.82
N LEU A 116 4.08 12.59 -5.97
CA LEU A 116 3.43 11.28 -6.06
C LEU A 116 3.94 10.50 -7.27
N SER A 117 4.05 11.14 -8.44
CA SER A 117 4.59 10.51 -9.65
C SER A 117 6.02 10.01 -9.43
N GLU A 118 6.88 10.76 -8.75
CA GLU A 118 8.24 10.33 -8.42
C GLU A 118 8.27 9.12 -7.49
N TRP A 119 7.42 9.09 -6.46
CA TRP A 119 7.30 7.92 -5.58
C TRP A 119 6.82 6.67 -6.32
N TYR A 120 5.89 6.82 -7.28
CA TYR A 120 5.48 5.70 -8.13
C TYR A 120 6.58 5.27 -9.11
N SER A 121 7.46 6.17 -9.57
CA SER A 121 8.65 5.79 -10.36
C SER A 121 9.62 4.95 -9.53
N ARG A 122 9.88 5.35 -8.28
CA ARG A 122 10.71 4.57 -7.35
C ARG A 122 10.08 3.21 -7.01
N LEU A 123 8.76 3.17 -6.85
CA LEU A 123 8.02 1.92 -6.67
C LEU A 123 8.23 0.98 -7.87
N ARG A 124 8.14 1.51 -9.09
CA ARG A 124 8.39 0.74 -10.32
C ARG A 124 9.81 0.18 -10.34
N GLU A 125 10.81 0.96 -9.96
CA GLU A 125 12.20 0.50 -9.87
C GLU A 125 12.37 -0.61 -8.83
N ALA A 126 11.86 -0.41 -7.62
CA ALA A 126 11.89 -1.41 -6.56
C ALA A 126 11.15 -2.70 -6.94
N SER A 127 10.08 -2.58 -7.73
CA SER A 127 9.33 -3.71 -8.24
C SER A 127 10.06 -4.49 -9.33
N ARG A 128 11.28 -4.14 -9.74
CA ARG A 128 12.04 -4.86 -10.78
C ARG A 128 13.28 -5.59 -10.24
N LEU A 129 13.63 -5.31 -8.99
CA LEU A 129 14.63 -6.08 -8.24
C LEU A 129 14.16 -7.53 -8.05
#